data_AF-A0A3A9K805-F1
#
_entry.id   AF-A0A3A9K805-F1
#
_cell.length_a   1.000
_cell.length_b   1.000
_cell.length_c   1.000
_cell.angle_alpha   90.00
_cell.angle_beta   90.00
_cell.angle_gamma   90.00
#
_symmetry.space_group_name_H-M   'P 1'
#
loop_
_entity.id
_entity.type
_entity.pdbx_description
1 polymer ?
#
loop_
_entity_poly.entity_id
_entity_poly.type
_entity_poly.pdbx_seq_one_letter_code
_entity_poly.pdbx_strand_id
1 'polypeptide(L)'
;MSLSTPSKKGAIVMIGIILPSRIFKNTISKKPDSIVQFYKDHAQKNKVDICFYSMKSISQINKTVKAMVYSHENDELLRRETAIPKVNLYRSTSFLKGEGLIRKIEYLTKNHDIIFFNVIKNKDRSKYKIHEYLASIDEITSLLPETGTLSFLKMVGMIDRFNKIYIKPKRSCKGNNIYVLEKTNTGYTMTHILKTKETIKKIPKNELYTYYSSTFSSPKRFIVQQGVESKEYKGKKFDFRVSPQKTKSGAWKVIGMYARVADKCLNVTNRDQGGLLKFRLTPLIHQKKKEEIKRSCIKIAKALELKYPQVIDLGLDIAIDKQEKIWLLEANFKPYRGRIDSKHHRVPFEHVVWYYKRKKL
;
A
#
# COMPACT_ATOMS: atom_id res chain seq x y z
N MET A 1 11.36 -4.88 60.41
CA MET A 1 10.51 -5.10 59.22
C MET A 1 10.68 -3.91 58.29
N SER A 2 11.63 -3.98 57.34
CA SER A 2 11.86 -2.92 56.36
C SER A 2 10.91 -3.10 55.19
N LEU A 3 9.93 -2.19 55.06
CA LEU A 3 9.05 -2.08 53.92
C LEU A 3 9.89 -1.74 52.68
N SER A 4 10.10 -2.73 51.82
CA SER A 4 10.70 -2.54 50.50
C SER A 4 9.81 -1.62 49.67
N THR A 5 10.33 -0.43 49.36
CA THR A 5 9.78 0.47 48.35
C THR A 5 9.56 -0.28 47.03
N PRO A 6 8.42 -0.09 46.33
CA PRO A 6 8.22 -0.69 45.02
C PRO A 6 9.27 -0.12 44.07
N SER A 7 10.14 -1.00 43.56
CA SER A 7 11.10 -0.67 42.52
C SER A 7 10.38 0.10 41.41
N LYS A 8 10.92 1.26 41.02
CA LYS A 8 10.56 1.93 39.77
C LYS A 8 10.80 0.92 38.65
N LYS A 9 9.76 0.16 38.28
CA LYS A 9 9.77 -0.68 37.08
C LYS A 9 10.04 0.28 35.93
N GLY A 10 11.30 0.32 35.48
CA GLY A 10 11.68 1.04 34.28
C GLY A 10 10.66 0.70 33.21
N ALA A 11 10.15 1.70 32.50
CA ALA A 11 9.17 1.49 31.45
C ALA A 11 9.68 0.35 30.57
N ILE A 12 8.96 -0.77 30.53
CA ILE A 12 9.39 -1.94 29.76
C ILE A 12 9.49 -1.45 28.32
N VAL A 13 10.72 -1.35 27.84
CA VAL A 13 10.95 -0.79 26.53
C VAL A 13 10.67 -1.90 25.53
N MET A 14 9.72 -1.65 24.63
CA MET A 14 9.22 -2.64 23.69
C MET A 14 8.81 -1.99 22.37
N ILE A 15 8.58 -2.81 21.35
CA ILE A 15 8.08 -2.37 20.05
C ILE A 15 6.59 -2.67 19.92
N GLY A 16 5.81 -1.70 19.50
CA GLY A 16 4.38 -1.89 19.23
C GLY A 16 4.13 -2.51 17.85
N ILE A 17 3.38 -3.61 17.79
CA ILE A 17 2.90 -4.21 16.54
C ILE A 17 1.38 -4.02 16.45
N ILE A 18 0.97 -3.12 15.56
CA ILE A 18 -0.44 -2.73 15.45
C ILE A 18 -1.14 -3.61 14.43
N LEU A 19 -2.12 -4.38 14.90
CA LEU A 19 -2.88 -5.36 14.11
C LEU A 19 -4.38 -5.01 14.05
N PRO A 20 -5.12 -5.54 13.07
CA PRO A 20 -6.58 -5.40 13.01
C PRO A 20 -7.26 -5.99 14.26
N SER A 21 -8.31 -5.34 14.77
CA SER A 21 -9.01 -5.79 15.99
C SER A 21 -9.52 -7.23 15.94
N ARG A 22 -9.81 -7.77 14.73
CA ARG A 22 -10.24 -9.17 14.55
C ARG A 22 -9.21 -10.21 15.03
N ILE A 23 -7.92 -9.87 15.02
CA ILE A 23 -6.85 -10.77 15.51
C ILE A 23 -7.02 -11.04 17.01
N PHE A 24 -7.57 -10.07 17.76
CA PHE A 24 -7.71 -10.15 19.21
C PHE A 24 -9.05 -10.75 19.67
N LYS A 25 -10.01 -10.94 18.75
CA LYS A 25 -11.35 -11.51 19.03
C LYS A 25 -11.34 -13.03 19.15
N ASN A 26 -10.43 -13.71 18.46
CA ASN A 26 -10.31 -15.17 18.51
C ASN A 26 -9.47 -15.57 19.73
N THR A 27 -10.11 -15.60 20.90
CA THR A 27 -9.48 -15.99 22.17
C THR A 27 -9.73 -17.44 22.56
N ILE A 28 -10.45 -18.21 21.72
CA ILE A 28 -10.88 -19.59 22.04
C ILE A 28 -9.88 -20.64 21.51
N SER A 29 -8.97 -20.29 20.58
CA SER A 29 -7.96 -21.26 20.10
C SER A 29 -6.67 -21.19 20.92
N LYS A 30 -6.21 -22.33 21.45
CA LYS A 30 -4.92 -22.48 22.16
C LYS A 30 -3.69 -22.06 21.33
N LYS A 31 -3.81 -21.89 20.01
CA LYS A 31 -2.72 -21.46 19.12
C LYS A 31 -2.84 -19.98 18.73
N PRO A 32 -1.77 -19.17 18.85
CA PRO A 32 -1.75 -17.78 18.41
C PRO A 32 -1.92 -17.68 16.88
N ASP A 33 -2.48 -16.57 16.40
CA ASP A 33 -2.56 -16.28 14.96
C ASP A 33 -1.16 -16.35 14.33
N SER A 34 -1.05 -16.93 13.13
CA SER A 34 0.19 -17.04 12.36
C SER A 34 1.02 -15.74 12.31
N ILE A 35 0.37 -14.57 12.25
CA ILE A 35 1.09 -13.30 12.23
C ILE A 35 1.68 -12.93 13.59
N VAL A 36 1.00 -13.31 14.69
CA VAL A 36 1.50 -13.11 16.06
C VAL A 36 2.71 -14.00 16.27
N GLN A 37 2.61 -15.29 15.91
CA GLN A 37 3.74 -16.21 16.00
C GLN A 37 4.94 -15.74 15.17
N PHE A 38 4.71 -15.28 13.94
CA PHE A 38 5.76 -14.70 13.11
C PHE A 38 6.55 -13.60 13.82
N TYR A 39 5.86 -12.62 14.43
CA TYR A 39 6.55 -11.54 15.12
C TYR A 39 7.19 -11.99 16.44
N LYS A 40 6.61 -12.97 17.15
CA LYS A 40 7.26 -13.59 18.33
C LYS A 40 8.61 -14.20 17.95
N ASP A 41 8.64 -15.06 16.92
CA ASP A 41 9.87 -15.72 16.47
C ASP A 41 10.93 -14.71 16.06
N HIS A 42 10.51 -13.62 15.40
CA HIS A 42 11.42 -12.56 15.00
C HIS A 42 11.85 -11.66 16.16
N ALA A 43 10.99 -11.43 17.15
CA ALA A 43 11.35 -10.73 18.37
C ALA A 43 12.39 -11.51 19.18
N GLN A 44 12.20 -12.83 19.34
CA GLN A 44 13.14 -13.73 20.00
C GLN A 44 14.51 -13.68 19.33
N LYS A 45 14.56 -13.83 18.01
CA LYS A 45 15.80 -13.74 17.22
C LYS A 45 16.51 -12.39 17.35
N ASN A 46 15.76 -11.31 17.55
CA ASN A 46 16.32 -9.97 17.65
C ASN A 46 16.55 -9.50 19.09
N LYS A 47 16.20 -10.32 20.09
CA LYS A 47 16.28 -9.98 21.53
C LYS A 47 15.58 -8.65 21.84
N VAL A 48 14.29 -8.58 21.54
CA VAL A 48 13.45 -7.39 21.81
C VAL A 48 12.08 -7.82 22.32
N ASP A 49 11.55 -7.05 23.26
CA ASP A 49 10.17 -7.19 23.69
C ASP A 49 9.22 -6.51 22.71
N ILE A 50 8.03 -7.08 22.53
CA ILE A 50 7.02 -6.52 21.63
C ILE A 50 5.63 -6.55 22.27
N CYS A 51 4.74 -5.66 21.88
CA CYS A 51 3.34 -5.77 22.23
C CYS A 51 2.41 -5.67 21.02
N PHE A 52 1.40 -6.54 21.00
CA PHE A 52 0.39 -6.58 19.96
C PHE A 52 -0.85 -5.86 20.44
N TYR A 53 -1.31 -4.87 19.68
CA TYR A 53 -2.54 -4.16 20.00
C TYR A 53 -3.26 -3.66 18.75
N SER A 54 -4.48 -3.15 18.93
CA SER A 54 -5.22 -2.49 17.86
C SER A 54 -5.31 -0.99 18.14
N MET A 55 -5.39 -0.15 17.11
CA MET A 55 -5.51 1.30 17.30
C MET A 55 -6.67 1.73 18.22
N LYS A 56 -7.72 0.90 18.32
CA LYS A 56 -8.89 1.15 19.16
C LYS A 56 -8.61 0.96 20.66
N SER A 57 -7.58 0.19 21.04
CA SER A 57 -7.28 -0.11 22.44
C SER A 57 -6.31 0.88 23.09
N ILE A 58 -5.83 1.89 22.36
CA ILE A 58 -5.03 2.96 22.91
C ILE A 58 -5.91 3.78 23.86
N SER A 59 -5.40 4.18 25.03
CA SER A 59 -5.97 5.23 25.89
C SER A 59 -5.12 6.49 25.74
N GLN A 60 -5.72 7.60 25.30
CA GLN A 60 -4.97 8.87 25.17
C GLN A 60 -4.75 9.52 26.54
N ILE A 61 -5.74 9.42 27.43
CA ILE A 61 -5.73 9.99 28.77
C ILE A 61 -4.64 9.31 29.61
N ASN A 62 -4.67 7.98 29.66
CA ASN A 62 -3.73 7.21 30.48
C ASN A 62 -2.38 6.99 29.78
N LYS A 63 -2.29 7.31 28.49
CA LYS A 63 -1.13 7.02 27.62
C LYS A 63 -0.72 5.53 27.63
N THR A 64 -1.71 4.67 27.77
CA THR A 64 -1.57 3.22 27.83
C THR A 64 -2.23 2.54 26.64
N VAL A 65 -2.01 1.25 26.51
CA VAL A 65 -2.68 0.38 25.57
C VAL A 65 -2.95 -0.99 26.19
N LYS A 66 -4.17 -1.51 25.98
CA LYS A 66 -4.47 -2.92 26.25
C LYS A 66 -3.88 -3.76 25.13
N ALA A 67 -2.94 -4.65 25.47
CA ALA A 67 -2.12 -5.38 24.51
C ALA A 67 -1.85 -6.83 24.94
N MET A 68 -1.42 -7.66 23.99
CA MET A 68 -0.70 -8.91 24.28
C MET A 68 0.80 -8.58 24.25
N VAL A 69 1.48 -8.68 25.38
CA VAL A 69 2.88 -8.31 25.54
C VAL A 69 3.73 -9.57 25.57
N TYR A 70 4.72 -9.62 24.70
CA TYR A 70 5.70 -10.69 24.59
C TYR A 70 7.04 -10.25 25.17
N SER A 71 7.60 -11.07 26.07
CA SER A 71 8.97 -10.92 26.56
C SER A 71 9.86 -11.97 25.92
N HIS A 72 10.99 -11.54 25.35
CA HIS A 72 11.95 -12.44 24.72
C HIS A 72 12.83 -13.18 25.74
N GLU A 73 12.98 -12.65 26.95
CA GLU A 73 13.79 -13.26 28.02
C GLU A 73 13.11 -14.52 28.57
N ASN A 74 11.79 -14.46 28.76
CA ASN A 74 11.00 -15.53 29.37
C ASN A 74 10.15 -16.32 28.34
N ASP A 75 10.22 -15.98 27.05
CA ASP A 75 9.36 -16.48 25.97
C ASP A 75 7.85 -16.45 26.27
N GLU A 76 7.41 -15.46 27.06
CA GLU A 76 6.05 -15.39 27.60
C GLU A 76 5.20 -14.36 26.86
N LEU A 77 3.95 -14.70 26.54
CA LEU A 77 2.97 -13.80 25.93
C LEU A 77 1.76 -13.61 26.87
N LEU A 78 1.64 -12.41 27.45
CA LEU A 78 0.59 -12.09 28.43
C LEU A 78 -0.31 -10.95 27.97
N ARG A 79 -1.60 -11.01 28.32
CA ARG A 79 -2.52 -9.87 28.15
C ARG A 79 -2.35 -8.91 29.33
N ARG A 80 -1.98 -7.67 29.06
CA ARG A 80 -1.86 -6.62 30.08
C ARG A 80 -2.05 -5.24 29.48
N GLU A 81 -2.31 -4.27 30.35
CA GLU A 81 -2.19 -2.86 30.01
C GLU A 81 -0.73 -2.43 30.18
N THR A 82 -0.22 -1.66 29.22
CA THR A 82 1.17 -1.18 29.22
C THR A 82 1.24 0.23 28.64
N ALA A 83 2.34 0.94 28.85
CA ALA A 83 2.57 2.23 28.21
C ALA A 83 2.55 2.08 26.68
N ILE A 84 2.11 3.11 25.96
CA ILE A 84 2.18 3.09 24.50
C ILE A 84 3.67 3.02 24.11
N PRO A 85 4.10 2.03 23.30
CA PRO A 85 5.49 1.94 22.87
C PRO A 85 5.90 3.20 22.11
N LYS A 86 7.14 3.65 22.28
CA LYS A 86 7.66 4.81 21.52
C LYS A 86 7.82 4.51 20.03
N VAL A 87 8.02 3.25 19.66
CA VAL A 87 8.20 2.83 18.27
C VAL A 87 7.14 1.79 17.91
N ASN A 88 6.33 2.09 16.90
CA ASN A 88 5.20 1.25 16.51
C ASN A 88 5.18 0.95 15.02
N LEU A 89 4.88 -0.29 14.65
CA LEU A 89 4.76 -0.76 13.28
C LEU A 89 3.29 -1.08 12.95
N TYR A 90 2.70 -0.34 12.02
CA TYR A 90 1.32 -0.54 11.60
C TYR A 90 1.18 -1.59 10.49
N ARG A 91 0.64 -2.78 10.83
CA ARG A 91 0.52 -3.95 9.94
C ARG A 91 -0.91 -4.31 9.56
N SER A 92 -1.85 -3.40 9.81
CA SER A 92 -3.21 -3.50 9.26
C SER A 92 -3.22 -3.10 7.78
N THR A 93 -4.06 -3.79 6.99
CA THR A 93 -4.30 -3.52 5.57
C THR A 93 -5.26 -2.35 5.33
N SER A 94 -5.83 -1.79 6.39
CA SER A 94 -6.78 -0.68 6.33
C SER A 94 -6.06 0.65 6.51
N PHE A 95 -6.54 1.70 5.83
CA PHE A 95 -6.18 3.08 6.14
C PHE A 95 -6.73 3.49 7.50
N LEU A 96 -6.06 4.43 8.16
CA LEU A 96 -6.56 5.04 9.39
C LEU A 96 -7.81 5.86 9.09
N LYS A 97 -8.91 5.53 9.76
CA LYS A 97 -10.23 6.17 9.60
C LYS A 97 -10.71 6.72 10.95
N GLY A 98 -11.51 7.78 10.89
CA GLY A 98 -12.08 8.47 12.04
C GLY A 98 -11.20 9.64 12.49
N GLU A 99 -11.74 10.85 12.44
CA GLU A 99 -11.00 12.08 12.77
C GLU A 99 -10.49 12.09 14.21
N GLY A 100 -11.24 11.52 15.16
CA GLY A 100 -10.78 11.39 16.55
C GLY A 100 -9.53 10.52 16.68
N LEU A 101 -9.48 9.39 15.97
CA LEU A 101 -8.30 8.51 15.97
C LEU A 101 -7.12 9.15 15.23
N ILE A 102 -7.36 9.87 14.14
CA ILE A 102 -6.31 10.61 13.43
C ILE A 102 -5.70 11.67 14.35
N ARG A 103 -6.53 12.53 14.97
CA ARG A 103 -6.09 13.57 15.91
C ARG A 103 -5.32 12.98 17.08
N LYS A 104 -5.78 11.84 17.61
CA LYS A 104 -5.09 11.11 18.68
C LYS A 104 -3.68 10.66 18.29
N ILE A 105 -3.51 10.06 17.11
CA ILE A 105 -2.18 9.64 16.63
C ILE A 105 -1.28 10.85 16.39
N GLU A 106 -1.81 11.92 15.78
CA GLU A 106 -1.08 13.17 15.59
C GLU A 106 -0.64 13.81 16.91
N TYR A 107 -1.51 13.80 17.93
CA TYR A 107 -1.19 14.30 19.28
C TYR A 107 -0.07 13.48 19.91
N LEU A 108 -0.16 12.14 19.88
CA LEU A 108 0.87 11.25 20.42
C LEU A 108 2.23 11.43 19.70
N THR A 109 2.22 11.57 18.38
CA THR A 109 3.46 11.80 17.60
C THR A 109 4.08 13.16 17.87
N LYS A 110 3.27 14.23 18.00
CA LYS A 110 3.81 15.58 18.22
C LYS A 110 4.27 15.84 19.64
N ASN A 111 3.59 15.28 20.64
CA ASN A 111 3.77 15.68 22.05
C ASN A 111 4.46 14.61 22.92
N HIS A 112 4.60 13.37 22.45
CA HIS A 112 5.11 12.26 23.28
C HIS A 112 6.24 11.47 22.60
N ASP A 113 6.82 11.98 21.51
CA ASP A 113 7.90 11.32 20.74
C ASP A 113 7.55 9.87 20.33
N ILE A 114 6.27 9.63 20.02
CA ILE A 114 5.77 8.32 19.61
C ILE A 114 5.71 8.23 18.09
N ILE A 115 6.43 7.26 17.53
CA ILE A 115 6.54 7.03 16.10
C ILE A 115 5.64 5.88 15.67
N PHE A 116 4.89 6.12 14.61
CA PHE A 116 4.03 5.12 13.96
C PHE A 116 4.45 4.90 12.51
N PHE A 117 5.22 3.84 12.28
CA PHE A 117 5.61 3.41 10.94
C PHE A 117 4.43 2.88 10.13
N ASN A 118 4.39 3.28 8.86
CA ASN A 118 3.38 2.95 7.86
C ASN A 118 1.94 3.34 8.24
N VAL A 119 1.70 4.29 9.14
CA VAL A 119 0.33 4.79 9.34
C VAL A 119 -0.03 5.76 8.20
N ILE A 120 -1.09 5.45 7.44
CA ILE A 120 -1.57 6.28 6.34
C ILE A 120 -3.02 6.64 6.57
N LYS A 121 -3.33 7.92 6.49
CA LYS A 121 -4.67 8.45 6.72
C LYS A 121 -5.55 8.14 5.50
N ASN A 122 -6.84 7.92 5.73
CA ASN A 122 -7.77 7.63 4.63
C ASN A 122 -7.85 8.76 3.59
N LYS A 123 -7.52 10.01 3.94
CA LYS A 123 -7.45 11.12 2.98
C LYS A 123 -6.28 11.01 1.99
N ASP A 124 -5.21 10.32 2.39
CA ASP A 124 -3.96 10.15 1.63
C ASP A 124 -4.02 8.96 0.67
N ARG A 125 -5.09 8.17 0.68
CA ARG A 125 -5.33 7.09 -0.29
C ARG A 125 -5.65 7.58 -1.70
N SER A 126 -5.67 8.89 -1.93
CA SER A 126 -6.10 9.48 -3.20
C SER A 126 -5.05 9.26 -4.26
N LYS A 127 -5.35 8.42 -5.26
CA LYS A 127 -4.50 8.17 -6.44
C LYS A 127 -4.03 9.48 -7.07
N TYR A 128 -4.95 10.44 -7.19
CA TYR A 128 -4.68 11.75 -7.77
C TYR A 128 -3.69 12.57 -6.93
N LYS A 129 -3.81 12.60 -5.60
CA LYS A 129 -2.90 13.38 -4.74
C LYS A 129 -1.48 12.83 -4.70
N ILE A 130 -1.36 11.51 -4.87
CA ILE A 130 -0.08 10.82 -4.98
C ILE A 130 0.53 11.13 -6.36
N HIS A 131 -0.27 11.02 -7.43
CA HIS A 131 0.16 11.36 -8.77
C HIS A 131 0.61 12.81 -8.88
N GLU A 132 -0.19 13.79 -8.44
CA GLU A 132 0.15 15.22 -8.47
C GLU A 132 1.48 15.50 -7.77
N TYR A 133 1.72 14.84 -6.64
CA TYR A 133 2.99 15.00 -5.92
C TYR A 133 4.18 14.38 -6.64
N LEU A 134 4.01 13.20 -7.22
CA LEU A 134 5.10 12.58 -7.98
C LEU A 134 5.35 13.31 -9.31
N ALA A 135 4.31 13.89 -9.90
CA ALA A 135 4.40 14.67 -11.14
C ALA A 135 5.10 16.02 -10.93
N SER A 136 5.10 16.55 -9.70
CA SER A 136 5.87 17.75 -9.33
C SER A 136 7.35 17.48 -9.06
N ILE A 137 7.84 16.27 -9.35
CA ILE A 137 9.24 15.87 -9.17
C ILE A 137 9.78 15.49 -10.55
N ASP A 138 10.69 16.30 -11.08
CA ASP A 138 11.17 16.20 -12.46
C ASP A 138 11.74 14.81 -12.78
N GLU A 139 12.49 14.21 -11.85
CA GLU A 139 13.09 12.89 -12.05
C GLU A 139 12.07 11.74 -12.04
N ILE A 140 10.83 11.99 -11.63
CA ILE A 140 9.74 11.01 -11.56
C ILE A 140 8.67 11.26 -12.62
N THR A 141 8.45 12.50 -13.07
CA THR A 141 7.34 12.86 -13.95
C THR A 141 7.30 12.02 -15.24
N SER A 142 8.47 11.72 -15.81
CA SER A 142 8.62 10.90 -17.01
C SER A 142 8.16 9.44 -16.84
N LEU A 143 8.07 8.95 -15.60
CA LEU A 143 7.57 7.62 -15.24
C LEU A 143 6.06 7.58 -15.05
N LEU A 144 5.34 8.71 -15.16
CA LEU A 144 3.91 8.78 -14.86
C LEU A 144 3.08 8.90 -16.13
N PRO A 145 2.01 8.11 -16.29
CA PRO A 145 1.04 8.34 -17.36
C PRO A 145 0.33 9.67 -17.12
N GLU A 146 0.02 10.40 -18.19
CA GLU A 146 -0.73 11.65 -18.06
C GLU A 146 -2.04 11.39 -17.30
N THR A 147 -2.29 12.13 -16.22
CA THR A 147 -3.46 11.92 -15.36
C THR A 147 -4.04 13.25 -14.91
N GLY A 148 -5.37 13.36 -14.95
CA GLY A 148 -6.10 14.54 -14.50
C GLY A 148 -7.36 14.19 -13.72
N THR A 149 -7.96 15.18 -13.05
CA THR A 149 -9.34 15.05 -12.58
C THR A 149 -10.28 14.92 -13.79
N LEU A 150 -11.23 13.99 -13.73
CA LEU A 150 -12.18 13.78 -14.81
C LEU A 150 -13.05 15.03 -15.02
N SER A 151 -13.05 15.51 -16.27
CA SER A 151 -14.03 16.43 -16.85
C SER A 151 -14.29 15.97 -18.28
N PHE A 152 -15.42 16.39 -18.87
CA PHE A 152 -15.75 16.02 -20.24
C PHE A 152 -14.66 16.48 -21.23
N LEU A 153 -14.27 17.76 -21.15
CA LEU A 153 -13.23 18.34 -22.01
C LEU A 153 -11.89 17.61 -21.88
N LYS A 154 -11.48 17.26 -20.64
CA LYS A 154 -10.21 16.53 -20.42
C LYS A 154 -10.29 15.10 -20.91
N MET A 155 -11.44 14.44 -20.74
CA MET A 155 -11.70 13.10 -21.27
C MET A 155 -11.57 13.09 -22.79
N VAL A 156 -12.25 14.02 -23.49
CA VAL A 156 -12.19 14.16 -24.96
C VAL A 156 -10.77 14.46 -25.43
N GLY A 157 -10.11 15.46 -24.85
CA GLY A 157 -8.75 15.81 -25.23
C GLY A 157 -7.75 14.66 -25.03
N MET A 158 -7.91 13.85 -23.98
CA MET A 158 -7.03 12.70 -23.75
C MET A 158 -7.36 11.51 -24.65
N ILE A 159 -8.64 11.19 -24.91
CA ILE A 159 -8.98 10.07 -25.82
C ILE A 159 -8.54 10.36 -27.25
N ASP A 160 -8.58 11.62 -27.69
CA ASP A 160 -8.12 12.01 -29.03
C ASP A 160 -6.60 11.88 -29.19
N ARG A 161 -5.82 12.15 -28.12
CA ARG A 161 -4.36 11.99 -28.16
C ARG A 161 -3.89 10.56 -28.00
N PHE A 162 -4.57 9.76 -27.18
CA PHE A 162 -4.05 8.46 -26.74
C PHE A 162 -4.83 7.25 -27.25
N ASN A 163 -5.98 7.43 -27.91
CA ASN A 163 -6.90 6.38 -28.39
C ASN A 163 -7.48 5.44 -27.32
N LYS A 164 -6.88 5.37 -26.13
CA LYS A 164 -7.33 4.62 -24.96
C LYS A 164 -7.05 5.41 -23.69
N ILE A 165 -8.06 5.52 -22.84
CA ILE A 165 -7.94 6.14 -21.52
C ILE A 165 -8.63 5.29 -20.45
N TYR A 166 -8.13 5.39 -19.22
CA TYR A 166 -8.76 4.81 -18.05
C TYR A 166 -9.39 5.89 -17.19
N ILE A 167 -10.64 5.67 -16.79
CA ILE A 167 -11.34 6.50 -15.82
C ILE A 167 -11.47 5.68 -14.53
N LYS A 168 -10.90 6.19 -13.45
CA LYS A 168 -10.79 5.46 -12.17
C LYS A 168 -11.26 6.36 -11.02
N PRO A 169 -11.93 5.85 -9.97
CA PRO A 169 -12.21 6.66 -8.80
C PRO A 169 -10.90 7.12 -8.16
N LYS A 170 -10.84 8.39 -7.73
CA LYS A 170 -9.69 8.94 -6.99
C LYS A 170 -9.34 8.09 -5.78
N ARG A 171 -10.35 7.46 -5.18
CA ARG A 171 -10.27 6.66 -3.96
C ARG A 171 -10.99 5.33 -4.13
N SER A 172 -10.34 4.36 -4.76
CA SER A 172 -10.81 2.96 -4.81
C SER A 172 -9.70 1.99 -4.41
N CYS A 173 -10.10 0.81 -3.97
CA CYS A 173 -9.21 -0.32 -3.73
C CYS A 173 -9.49 -1.42 -4.76
N LYS A 174 -8.52 -2.30 -4.96
CA LYS A 174 -8.67 -3.55 -5.74
C LYS A 174 -9.08 -3.37 -7.21
N GLY A 175 -8.71 -2.26 -7.85
CA GLY A 175 -9.03 -2.05 -9.27
C GLY A 175 -10.53 -2.04 -9.58
N ASN A 176 -11.38 -1.76 -8.60
CA ASN A 176 -12.82 -1.79 -8.76
C ASN A 176 -13.37 -0.47 -9.32
N ASN A 177 -14.47 -0.55 -10.07
CA ASN A 177 -15.19 0.56 -10.69
C ASN A 177 -14.32 1.34 -11.69
N ILE A 178 -13.62 0.61 -12.56
CA ILE A 178 -12.77 1.19 -13.62
C ILE A 178 -13.57 1.25 -14.90
N TYR A 179 -13.47 2.36 -15.62
CA TYR A 179 -13.96 2.46 -16.99
C TYR A 179 -12.77 2.59 -17.93
N VAL A 180 -12.84 1.92 -19.08
CA VAL A 180 -11.85 2.00 -20.15
C VAL A 180 -12.58 2.53 -21.37
N LEU A 181 -12.21 3.73 -21.81
CA LEU A 181 -12.73 4.31 -23.05
C LEU A 181 -11.69 4.09 -24.13
N GLU A 182 -12.12 3.47 -25.23
CA GLU A 182 -11.32 3.23 -26.43
C GLU A 182 -11.99 3.86 -27.63
N LYS A 183 -11.20 4.53 -28.46
CA LYS A 183 -11.66 5.13 -29.72
C LYS A 183 -11.75 4.04 -30.78
N THR A 184 -12.82 4.07 -31.57
CA THR A 184 -13.02 3.17 -32.70
C THR A 184 -13.29 3.99 -33.97
N ASN A 185 -13.34 3.32 -35.13
CA ASN A 185 -13.63 3.99 -36.40
C ASN A 185 -15.01 4.68 -36.42
N THR A 186 -15.99 4.14 -35.68
CA THR A 186 -17.39 4.60 -35.69
C THR A 186 -17.81 5.34 -34.42
N GLY A 187 -16.89 5.53 -33.46
CA GLY A 187 -17.19 6.17 -32.18
C GLY A 187 -16.27 5.67 -31.09
N TYR A 188 -16.85 5.07 -30.05
CA TYR A 188 -16.11 4.60 -28.88
C TYR A 188 -16.65 3.28 -28.35
N THR A 189 -15.81 2.56 -27.61
CA THR A 189 -16.22 1.49 -26.71
C THR A 189 -15.91 1.88 -25.27
N MET A 190 -16.90 1.75 -24.40
CA MET A 190 -16.74 1.88 -22.97
C MET A 190 -16.82 0.52 -22.31
N THR A 191 -15.72 0.08 -21.72
CA THR A 191 -15.67 -1.11 -20.89
C THR A 191 -15.76 -0.70 -19.42
N HIS A 192 -16.79 -1.16 -18.71
CA HIS A 192 -16.93 -0.95 -17.27
C HIS A 192 -16.60 -2.22 -16.50
N ILE A 193 -15.65 -2.10 -15.58
CA ILE A 193 -15.13 -3.19 -14.77
C ILE A 193 -15.57 -2.95 -13.33
N LEU A 194 -16.53 -3.75 -12.88
CA LEU A 194 -17.10 -3.70 -11.54
C LEU A 194 -16.98 -5.06 -10.87
N LYS A 195 -16.13 -5.13 -9.84
CA LYS A 195 -15.70 -6.35 -9.16
C LYS A 195 -15.06 -7.30 -10.18
N THR A 196 -15.72 -8.43 -10.46
CA THR A 196 -15.31 -9.45 -11.44
C THR A 196 -16.16 -9.42 -12.71
N LYS A 197 -17.09 -8.46 -12.83
CA LYS A 197 -17.94 -8.30 -14.02
C LYS A 197 -17.34 -7.24 -14.93
N GLU A 198 -17.33 -7.54 -16.22
CA GLU A 198 -16.99 -6.62 -17.29
C GLU A 198 -18.22 -6.44 -18.19
N THR A 199 -18.57 -5.19 -18.46
CA THR A 199 -19.63 -4.84 -19.42
C THR A 199 -19.05 -3.91 -20.48
N ILE A 200 -19.43 -4.13 -21.74
CA ILE A 200 -18.94 -3.35 -22.88
C ILE A 200 -20.14 -2.67 -23.52
N LYS A 201 -20.03 -1.36 -23.75
CA LYS A 201 -21.02 -0.58 -24.50
C LYS A 201 -20.35 0.15 -25.66
N LYS A 202 -20.92 0.03 -26.86
CA LYS A 202 -20.57 0.88 -28.00
C LYS A 202 -21.28 2.22 -27.85
N ILE A 203 -20.57 3.31 -28.12
CA ILE A 203 -21.06 4.68 -27.97
C ILE A 203 -20.80 5.40 -29.30
N PRO A 204 -21.85 5.76 -30.05
CA PRO A 204 -21.72 6.63 -31.22
C PRO A 204 -21.03 7.96 -30.88
N LYS A 205 -20.33 8.55 -31.84
CA LYS A 205 -19.54 9.78 -31.59
C LYS A 205 -20.39 10.93 -31.04
N ASN A 206 -21.60 11.10 -31.55
CA ASN A 206 -22.58 12.12 -31.13
C ASN A 206 -23.21 11.84 -29.76
N GLU A 207 -23.12 10.62 -29.22
CA GLU A 207 -23.71 10.24 -27.93
C GLU A 207 -22.72 10.29 -26.76
N LEU A 208 -21.43 10.60 -27.01
CA LEU A 208 -20.41 10.54 -25.96
C LEU A 208 -20.71 11.47 -24.78
N TYR A 209 -21.22 12.67 -25.04
CA TYR A 209 -21.59 13.61 -23.98
C TYR A 209 -22.75 13.10 -23.13
N THR A 210 -23.81 12.60 -23.77
CA THR A 210 -24.97 12.02 -23.10
C THR A 210 -24.57 10.83 -22.24
N TYR A 211 -23.71 9.94 -22.77
CA TYR A 211 -23.16 8.83 -22.00
C TYR A 211 -22.33 9.29 -20.80
N TYR A 212 -21.44 10.28 -21.00
CA TYR A 212 -20.63 10.84 -19.93
C TYR A 212 -21.49 11.43 -18.81
N SER A 213 -22.47 12.26 -19.14
CA SER A 213 -23.31 12.97 -18.19
C SER A 213 -24.19 12.03 -17.38
N SER A 214 -24.73 10.99 -18.02
CA SER A 214 -25.54 9.95 -17.33
C SER A 214 -24.69 9.02 -16.46
N THR A 215 -23.46 8.72 -16.87
CA THR A 215 -22.58 7.76 -16.17
C THR A 215 -21.85 8.40 -14.98
N PHE A 216 -21.40 9.65 -15.14
CA PHE A 216 -20.52 10.32 -14.18
C PHE A 216 -21.20 11.51 -13.51
N SER A 217 -22.25 11.26 -12.72
CA SER A 217 -22.95 12.29 -11.92
C SER A 217 -22.08 13.07 -10.93
N SER A 218 -20.88 12.57 -10.63
CA SER A 218 -19.89 13.22 -9.77
C SER A 218 -18.48 13.07 -10.34
N PRO A 219 -18.16 13.73 -11.48
CA PRO A 219 -16.94 13.46 -12.24
C PRO A 219 -15.68 13.84 -11.44
N LYS A 220 -15.78 14.85 -10.56
CA LYS A 220 -14.70 15.26 -9.64
C LYS A 220 -14.21 14.13 -8.70
N ARG A 221 -14.98 13.05 -8.53
CA ARG A 221 -14.59 11.85 -7.76
C ARG A 221 -13.70 10.89 -8.53
N PHE A 222 -13.53 11.10 -9.84
CA PHE A 222 -12.74 10.27 -10.75
C PHE A 222 -11.49 11.00 -11.24
N ILE A 223 -10.53 10.20 -11.66
CA ILE A 223 -9.42 10.62 -12.53
C ILE A 223 -9.66 10.08 -13.93
N VAL A 224 -9.13 10.79 -14.92
CA VAL A 224 -8.87 10.28 -16.27
C VAL A 224 -7.36 10.13 -16.44
N GLN A 225 -6.92 9.00 -16.96
CA GLN A 225 -5.52 8.61 -17.05
C GLN A 225 -5.24 8.04 -18.43
N GLN A 226 -4.11 8.40 -19.03
CA GLN A 226 -3.61 7.83 -20.28
C GLN A 226 -3.60 6.30 -20.22
N GLY A 227 -4.10 5.66 -21.28
CA GLY A 227 -3.94 4.23 -21.46
C GLY A 227 -2.51 3.89 -21.87
N VAL A 228 -1.78 3.20 -20.99
CA VAL A 228 -0.45 2.68 -21.32
C VAL A 228 -0.61 1.40 -22.13
N GLU A 229 -0.08 1.40 -23.36
CA GLU A 229 0.03 0.20 -24.19
C GLU A 229 1.11 -0.73 -23.66
N SER A 230 0.77 -1.46 -22.59
CA SER A 230 1.68 -2.38 -21.92
C SER A 230 2.06 -3.53 -22.84
N LYS A 231 3.29 -4.04 -22.67
CA LYS A 231 3.72 -5.30 -23.28
C LYS A 231 2.77 -6.44 -22.93
N GLU A 232 2.75 -7.39 -23.85
CA GLU A 232 1.93 -8.58 -23.72
C GLU A 232 2.81 -9.83 -23.63
N TYR A 233 2.32 -10.81 -22.89
CA TYR A 233 2.91 -12.12 -22.80
C TYR A 233 1.87 -13.15 -23.21
N LYS A 234 2.12 -13.84 -24.33
CA LYS A 234 1.16 -14.78 -24.96
C LYS A 234 -0.20 -14.12 -25.23
N GLY A 235 -0.19 -12.92 -25.82
CA GLY A 235 -1.39 -12.14 -26.16
C GLY A 235 -2.15 -11.58 -24.95
N LYS A 236 -1.52 -11.54 -23.77
CA LYS A 236 -2.14 -11.05 -22.54
C LYS A 236 -1.32 -9.93 -21.92
N LYS A 237 -1.98 -8.82 -21.60
CA LYS A 237 -1.38 -7.70 -20.88
C LYS A 237 -0.84 -8.14 -19.53
N PHE A 238 0.28 -7.57 -19.12
CA PHE A 238 0.82 -7.78 -17.80
C PHE A 238 1.43 -6.50 -17.23
N ASP A 239 1.51 -6.44 -15.91
CA ASP A 239 2.29 -5.45 -15.18
C ASP A 239 3.13 -6.14 -14.10
N PHE A 240 3.96 -5.37 -13.40
CA PHE A 240 4.75 -5.83 -12.27
C PHE A 240 4.26 -5.21 -10.98
N ARG A 241 4.07 -6.06 -9.96
CA ARG A 241 4.05 -5.61 -8.57
C ARG A 241 5.48 -5.64 -8.05
N VAL A 242 5.98 -4.48 -7.64
CA VAL A 242 7.30 -4.31 -7.03
C VAL A 242 7.15 -3.92 -5.55
N SER A 243 7.97 -4.50 -4.69
CA SER A 243 7.92 -4.33 -3.23
C SER A 243 9.18 -3.65 -2.70
N PRO A 244 9.36 -2.33 -2.88
CA PRO A 244 10.41 -1.61 -2.18
C PRO A 244 10.08 -1.52 -0.69
N GLN A 245 11.07 -1.82 0.16
CA GLN A 245 10.97 -1.73 1.61
C GLN A 245 12.24 -1.10 2.20
N LYS A 246 12.09 -0.34 3.28
CA LYS A 246 13.23 0.20 4.03
C LYS A 246 13.83 -0.91 4.88
N THR A 247 15.14 -1.11 4.74
CA THR A 247 15.88 -2.19 5.39
C THR A 247 16.43 -1.75 6.74
N LYS A 248 17.04 -2.69 7.48
CA LYS A 248 17.74 -2.40 8.74
C LYS A 248 18.92 -1.42 8.63
N SER A 249 19.39 -1.08 7.43
CA SER A 249 20.39 -0.01 7.26
C SER A 249 19.75 1.38 7.08
N GLY A 250 18.43 1.46 7.02
CA GLY A 250 17.71 2.67 6.62
C GLY A 250 17.68 2.89 5.10
N ALA A 251 18.26 2.01 4.28
CA ALA A 251 18.20 2.11 2.82
C ALA A 251 16.97 1.37 2.25
N TRP A 252 16.41 1.91 1.16
CA TRP A 252 15.37 1.25 0.36
C TRP A 252 15.95 0.13 -0.50
N LYS A 253 15.31 -1.05 -0.49
CA LYS A 253 15.64 -2.17 -1.36
C LYS A 253 14.36 -2.82 -1.89
N VAL A 254 14.39 -3.30 -3.13
CA VAL A 254 13.31 -4.14 -3.68
C VAL A 254 13.44 -5.55 -3.11
N ILE A 255 12.47 -5.95 -2.28
CA ILE A 255 12.45 -7.26 -1.60
C ILE A 255 11.70 -8.31 -2.42
N GLY A 256 10.74 -7.87 -3.22
CA GLY A 256 9.93 -8.74 -4.08
C GLY A 256 9.56 -8.05 -5.37
N MET A 257 9.46 -8.83 -6.43
CA MET A 257 8.96 -8.40 -7.73
C MET A 257 8.31 -9.60 -8.41
N TYR A 258 7.05 -9.45 -8.83
CA TYR A 258 6.33 -10.48 -9.58
C TYR A 258 5.46 -9.83 -10.65
N ALA A 259 5.20 -10.53 -11.73
CA ALA A 259 4.29 -10.07 -12.76
C ALA A 259 2.85 -10.51 -12.46
N ARG A 260 1.89 -9.67 -12.82
CA ARG A 260 0.46 -9.98 -12.85
C ARG A 260 0.00 -9.98 -14.30
N VAL A 261 -0.39 -11.15 -14.81
CA VAL A 261 -0.86 -11.33 -16.19
C VAL A 261 -2.39 -11.33 -16.17
N ALA A 262 -3.02 -10.56 -17.05
CA ALA A 262 -4.48 -10.49 -17.16
C ALA A 262 -5.09 -11.88 -17.45
N ASP A 263 -6.29 -12.13 -16.93
CA ASP A 263 -7.05 -13.35 -17.26
C ASP A 263 -7.81 -13.18 -18.58
N LYS A 264 -8.21 -14.29 -19.24
CA LYS A 264 -8.85 -14.30 -20.56
C LYS A 264 -10.11 -13.44 -20.65
N CYS A 265 -10.78 -13.17 -19.53
CA CYS A 265 -12.09 -12.50 -19.51
C CYS A 265 -12.05 -11.02 -19.08
N LEU A 266 -10.87 -10.46 -18.70
CA LEU A 266 -10.82 -9.14 -18.08
C LEU A 266 -9.68 -8.26 -18.63
N ASN A 267 -10.02 -7.02 -18.97
CA ASN A 267 -9.07 -5.99 -19.45
C ASN A 267 -8.13 -5.44 -18.35
N VAL A 268 -8.09 -6.06 -17.17
CA VAL A 268 -7.33 -5.64 -15.99
C VAL A 268 -6.43 -6.77 -15.48
N THR A 269 -5.20 -6.40 -15.14
CA THR A 269 -4.14 -7.28 -14.61
C THR A 269 -4.28 -7.52 -13.10
N ASN A 270 -5.29 -6.98 -12.44
CA ASN A 270 -5.35 -7.04 -10.98
C ASN A 270 -5.66 -8.47 -10.48
N ARG A 271 -4.87 -8.96 -9.53
CA ARG A 271 -5.04 -10.28 -8.91
C ARG A 271 -6.42 -10.47 -8.28
N ASP A 272 -6.94 -9.43 -7.63
CA ASP A 272 -8.29 -9.47 -7.02
C ASP A 272 -9.41 -9.58 -8.08
N GLN A 273 -9.05 -9.50 -9.36
CA GLN A 273 -9.89 -9.61 -10.54
C GLN A 273 -9.39 -10.73 -11.48
N GLY A 274 -8.77 -11.78 -10.95
CA GLY A 274 -8.43 -12.99 -11.72
C GLY A 274 -7.00 -13.05 -12.33
N GLY A 275 -6.20 -11.98 -12.21
CA GLY A 275 -4.85 -11.98 -12.79
C GLY A 275 -3.92 -13.08 -12.24
N LEU A 276 -3.23 -13.79 -13.14
CA LEU A 276 -2.28 -14.86 -12.81
C LEU A 276 -0.94 -14.28 -12.36
N LEU A 277 -0.38 -14.82 -11.27
CA LEU A 277 0.91 -14.40 -10.74
C LEU A 277 2.06 -15.18 -11.38
N LYS A 278 3.09 -14.47 -11.86
CA LYS A 278 4.35 -15.06 -12.32
C LYS A 278 5.53 -14.52 -11.54
N PHE A 279 6.22 -15.43 -10.85
CA PHE A 279 7.44 -15.12 -10.09
C PHE A 279 8.72 -15.27 -10.92
N ARG A 280 8.71 -16.15 -11.93
CA ARG A 280 9.79 -16.26 -12.92
C ARG A 280 9.59 -15.19 -14.00
N LEU A 281 10.43 -14.16 -13.97
CA LEU A 281 10.30 -12.98 -14.84
C LEU A 281 11.11 -13.06 -16.14
N THR A 282 12.03 -14.03 -16.26
CA THR A 282 12.90 -14.20 -17.43
C THR A 282 12.13 -14.31 -18.77
N PRO A 283 10.90 -14.88 -18.85
CA PRO A 283 10.14 -14.89 -20.10
C PRO A 283 9.46 -13.55 -20.42
N LEU A 284 9.48 -12.58 -19.50
CA LEU A 284 8.75 -11.31 -19.60
C LEU A 284 9.68 -10.13 -19.85
N ILE A 285 10.83 -10.13 -19.17
CA ILE A 285 11.83 -9.06 -19.22
C ILE A 285 13.24 -9.62 -19.07
N HIS A 286 14.18 -8.97 -19.74
CA HIS A 286 15.60 -9.24 -19.60
C HIS A 286 16.17 -8.62 -18.31
N GLN A 287 17.34 -9.11 -17.87
CA GLN A 287 17.90 -8.78 -16.56
C GLN A 287 18.24 -7.29 -16.40
N LYS A 288 18.74 -6.61 -17.46
CA LYS A 288 19.02 -5.17 -17.45
C LYS A 288 17.76 -4.35 -17.15
N LYS A 289 16.64 -4.61 -17.84
CA LYS A 289 15.36 -3.94 -17.61
C LYS A 289 14.80 -4.22 -16.22
N LYS A 290 14.96 -5.43 -15.69
CA LYS A 290 14.59 -5.76 -14.31
C LYS A 290 15.32 -4.87 -13.29
N GLU A 291 16.62 -4.66 -13.46
CA GLU A 291 17.39 -3.77 -12.57
C GLU A 291 17.02 -2.29 -12.76
N GLU A 292 16.69 -1.86 -13.98
CA GLU A 292 16.17 -0.52 -14.26
C GLU A 292 14.85 -0.26 -13.52
N ILE A 293 13.89 -1.20 -13.59
CA ILE A 293 12.62 -1.13 -12.84
C ILE A 293 12.88 -1.01 -11.34
N LYS A 294 13.80 -1.81 -10.79
CA LYS A 294 14.14 -1.74 -9.37
C LYS A 294 14.71 -0.37 -8.99
N ARG A 295 15.61 0.19 -9.81
CA ARG A 295 16.17 1.54 -9.59
C ARG A 295 15.07 2.60 -9.63
N SER A 296 14.18 2.58 -10.62
CA SER A 296 13.04 3.49 -10.70
C SER A 296 12.10 3.35 -9.49
N CYS A 297 11.81 2.14 -9.05
CA CYS A 297 11.01 1.89 -7.85
C CYS A 297 11.65 2.42 -6.56
N ILE A 298 12.98 2.33 -6.44
CA ILE A 298 13.71 2.90 -5.30
C ILE A 298 13.66 4.43 -5.35
N LYS A 299 13.81 5.06 -6.53
CA LYS A 299 13.65 6.51 -6.70
C LYS A 299 12.25 6.96 -6.27
N ILE A 300 11.20 6.29 -6.76
CA ILE A 300 9.81 6.55 -6.37
C ILE A 300 9.61 6.38 -4.85
N ALA A 301 10.17 5.33 -4.25
CA ALA A 301 10.04 5.09 -2.82
C ALA A 301 10.69 6.21 -1.98
N LYS A 302 11.87 6.68 -2.38
CA LYS A 302 12.54 7.85 -1.76
C LYS A 302 11.72 9.12 -1.91
N ALA A 303 11.15 9.38 -3.09
CA ALA A 303 10.26 10.52 -3.30
C ALA A 303 9.03 10.46 -2.38
N LEU A 304 8.36 9.31 -2.30
CA LEU A 304 7.20 9.14 -1.41
C LEU A 304 7.55 9.27 0.07
N GLU A 305 8.75 8.87 0.47
CA GLU A 305 9.24 9.06 1.84
C GLU A 305 9.36 10.53 2.22
N LEU A 306 9.78 11.42 1.30
CA LEU A 306 9.85 12.86 1.59
C LEU A 306 8.47 13.43 1.97
N LYS A 307 7.40 12.96 1.33
CA LYS A 307 6.02 13.34 1.69
C LYS A 307 5.45 12.57 2.88
N TYR A 308 5.89 11.33 3.07
CA TYR A 308 5.40 10.42 4.10
C TYR A 308 6.58 9.79 4.87
N PRO A 309 7.22 10.52 5.81
CA PRO A 309 8.53 10.13 6.37
C PRO A 309 8.56 8.80 7.13
N GLN A 310 7.41 8.34 7.63
CA GLN A 310 7.28 7.07 8.35
C GLN A 310 6.90 5.90 7.43
N VAL A 311 6.90 6.07 6.11
CA VAL A 311 6.63 5.00 5.15
C VAL A 311 7.89 4.19 4.89
N ILE A 312 7.79 2.89 5.09
CA ILE A 312 8.89 1.93 4.98
C ILE A 312 8.51 0.67 4.19
N ASP A 313 7.26 0.56 3.74
CA ASP A 313 6.74 -0.59 3.00
C ASP A 313 5.75 -0.13 1.91
N LEU A 314 6.11 -0.34 0.65
CA LEU A 314 5.33 0.09 -0.51
C LEU A 314 5.09 -1.06 -1.48
N GLY A 315 3.96 -1.04 -2.18
CA GLY A 315 3.72 -1.83 -3.38
C GLY A 315 3.54 -0.91 -4.57
N LEU A 316 4.40 -1.02 -5.56
CA LEU A 316 4.34 -0.21 -6.78
C LEU A 316 3.87 -1.08 -7.94
N ASP A 317 2.91 -0.59 -8.70
CA ASP A 317 2.36 -1.22 -9.90
C ASP A 317 3.06 -0.58 -11.11
N ILE A 318 3.88 -1.36 -11.81
CA ILE A 318 4.74 -0.89 -12.89
C ILE A 318 4.35 -1.57 -14.20
N ALA A 319 4.05 -0.79 -15.23
CA ALA A 319 3.93 -1.28 -16.59
C ALA A 319 5.21 -0.98 -17.39
N ILE A 320 5.40 -1.75 -18.46
CA ILE A 320 6.40 -1.49 -19.49
C ILE A 320 5.65 -1.46 -20.81
N ASP A 321 5.83 -0.40 -21.60
CA ASP A 321 5.22 -0.34 -22.93
C ASP A 321 6.05 -1.04 -24.01
N LYS A 322 5.53 -1.07 -25.23
CA LYS A 322 6.18 -1.68 -26.39
C LYS A 322 7.56 -1.05 -26.68
N GLN A 323 7.78 0.20 -26.30
CA GLN A 323 9.02 0.96 -26.47
C GLN A 323 9.97 0.82 -25.25
N GLU A 324 9.73 -0.15 -24.36
CA GLU A 324 10.55 -0.41 -23.16
C GLU A 324 10.51 0.72 -22.11
N LYS A 325 9.60 1.70 -22.23
CA LYS A 325 9.45 2.76 -21.24
C LYS A 325 8.71 2.23 -20.01
N ILE A 326 9.21 2.66 -18.85
CA ILE A 326 8.69 2.27 -17.53
C ILE A 326 7.62 3.26 -17.09
N TRP A 327 6.46 2.73 -16.67
CA TRP A 327 5.34 3.52 -16.18
C TRP A 327 4.90 3.09 -14.79
N LEU A 328 4.84 4.02 -13.84
CA LEU A 328 4.19 3.82 -12.55
C LEU A 328 2.68 4.03 -12.71
N LEU A 329 1.93 2.94 -12.60
CA LEU A 329 0.47 2.94 -12.68
C LEU A 329 -0.18 3.33 -11.34
N GLU A 330 0.34 2.81 -10.24
CA GLU A 330 -0.19 3.05 -8.89
C GLU A 330 0.88 2.83 -7.82
N ALA A 331 0.88 3.68 -6.78
CA ALA A 331 1.63 3.46 -5.55
C ALA A 331 0.69 3.11 -4.40
N ASN A 332 0.90 1.95 -3.79
CA ASN A 332 0.09 1.42 -2.70
C ASN A 332 0.89 1.38 -1.39
N PHE A 333 0.44 2.14 -0.40
CA PHE A 333 1.04 2.21 0.93
C PHE A 333 0.55 1.13 1.91
N LYS A 334 -0.44 0.35 1.49
CA LYS A 334 -1.02 -0.77 2.23
C LYS A 334 -1.07 -2.00 1.32
N PRO A 335 0.07 -2.41 0.72
CA PRO A 335 0.08 -3.53 -0.20
C PRO A 335 -0.34 -4.80 0.53
N TYR A 336 -1.24 -5.56 -0.09
CA TYR A 336 -1.56 -6.89 0.41
C TYR A 336 -0.34 -7.81 0.20
N ARG A 337 0.16 -8.42 1.28
CA ARG A 337 1.34 -9.30 1.27
C ARG A 337 0.99 -10.79 1.31
N GLY A 338 -0.29 -11.15 1.23
CA GLY A 338 -0.72 -12.55 1.40
C GLY A 338 -0.40 -13.08 2.80
N ARG A 339 -0.48 -14.41 2.95
CA ARG A 339 0.02 -15.12 4.14
C ARG A 339 1.42 -15.76 3.93
N ILE A 340 1.99 -15.65 2.74
CA ILE A 340 2.99 -16.63 2.25
C ILE A 340 4.42 -16.07 2.14
N ASP A 341 4.65 -14.76 2.19
CA ASP A 341 6.02 -14.25 2.09
C ASP A 341 6.48 -13.55 3.37
N SER A 342 7.04 -14.37 4.28
CA SER A 342 7.66 -13.96 5.53
C SER A 342 8.67 -12.81 5.34
N LYS A 343 9.35 -12.71 4.19
CA LYS A 343 10.33 -11.65 3.92
C LYS A 343 9.68 -10.27 3.89
N HIS A 344 8.46 -10.15 3.36
CA HIS A 344 7.75 -8.86 3.26
C HIS A 344 7.28 -8.33 4.62
N HIS A 345 7.15 -9.19 5.63
CA HIS A 345 6.87 -8.78 7.00
C HIS A 345 8.15 -8.55 7.80
N ARG A 346 9.18 -9.37 7.54
CA ARG A 346 10.48 -9.33 8.23
C ARG A 346 11.22 -8.03 8.01
N VAL A 347 11.36 -7.58 6.75
CA VAL A 347 12.22 -6.42 6.44
C VAL A 347 11.74 -5.12 7.12
N PRO A 348 10.45 -4.74 7.06
CA PRO A 348 9.96 -3.59 7.82
C PRO A 348 10.11 -3.75 9.34
N PHE A 349 9.97 -4.98 9.86
CA PHE A 349 10.17 -5.24 11.29
C PHE A 349 11.63 -5.07 11.70
N GLU A 350 12.59 -5.61 10.95
CA GLU A 350 14.02 -5.42 11.19
C GLU A 350 14.44 -3.95 11.11
N HIS A 351 13.81 -3.17 10.23
CA HIS A 351 14.00 -1.71 10.20
C HIS A 351 13.54 -1.06 11.51
N VAL A 352 12.37 -1.44 12.01
CA VAL A 352 11.82 -0.92 13.27
C VAL A 352 12.67 -1.34 14.47
N VAL A 353 13.17 -2.59 14.50
CA VAL A 353 14.12 -3.07 15.52
C VAL A 353 15.41 -2.25 15.48
N TRP A 354 15.97 -2.02 14.28
CA TRP A 354 17.16 -1.19 14.13
C TRP A 354 16.93 0.24 14.62
N TYR A 355 15.82 0.84 14.23
CA TYR A 355 15.44 2.20 14.65
C TYR A 355 15.33 2.30 16.16
N TYR A 356 14.62 1.34 16.76
CA TYR A 356 14.44 1.18 18.20
C TYR A 356 15.79 1.10 18.94
N LYS A 357 16.67 0.18 18.55
CA LYS A 357 17.99 0.00 19.19
C LYS A 357 18.89 1.23 19.04
N ARG A 358 18.86 1.88 17.88
CA ARG A 358 19.72 3.05 17.60
C ARG A 358 19.31 4.30 18.40
N LYS A 359 18.02 4.45 18.71
CA LYS A 359 17.54 5.55 19.53
C LYS A 359 17.84 5.39 21.02
N LYS A 360 18.52 4.30 21.43
CA LYS A 360 18.76 3.91 22.83
C LYS A 360 17.49 4.02 23.68
N LEU A 361 16.35 3.71 23.06
CA LEU A 361 15.07 3.72 23.76
C LEU A 361 14.94 2.47 24.60
#